data_AF-A0A3D2FTV8-F1
#
_entry.id   AF-A0A3D2FTV8-F1
#
_cell.length_a   1.000
_cell.length_b   1.000
_cell.length_c   1.000
_cell.angle_alpha   90.00
_cell.angle_beta   90.00
_cell.angle_gamma   90.00
#
_symmetry.space_group_name_H-M   'P 1'
#
loop_
_entity.id
_entity.type
_entity.pdbx_description
1 polymer ?
#
loop_
_entity_poly.entity_id
_entity_poly.type
_entity_poly.pdbx_seq_one_letter_code
_entity_poly.pdbx_strand_id
1 'polypeptide(L)'
;ILALAGAAAGIAAQIRNPQTMLDAAAGDTNADGDTQKQLDVLADSMIEDALRDTATSVYLSEERAAAVDLGAGDLMVACDPLDGSSNIGVNVSVGTIVSVLPAAGGILQPGKAQLAACLFVYGPQTTLLLSVGAGTAAFRMDDAAVFHLIDAKVQIPPKATEFA
;
A
#
# COMPACT_ATOMS: atom_id res chain seq x y z
N ILE A 1 -2.19 4.98 9.33
CA ILE A 1 -3.28 4.09 8.84
C ILE A 1 -4.43 4.88 8.24
N LEU A 2 -5.09 5.80 8.95
CA LEU A 2 -6.22 6.58 8.37
C LEU A 2 -5.81 7.34 7.10
N ALA A 3 -4.66 8.02 7.11
CA ALA A 3 -4.14 8.70 5.92
C ALA A 3 -3.91 7.73 4.74
N LEU A 4 -3.30 6.57 5.01
CA LEU A 4 -3.10 5.51 4.02
C LEU A 4 -4.43 4.95 3.47
N ALA A 5 -5.47 4.83 4.31
CA ALA A 5 -6.79 4.40 3.85
C ALA A 5 -7.42 5.42 2.89
N GLY A 6 -7.24 6.72 3.15
CA GLY A 6 -7.63 7.79 2.22
C GLY A 6 -6.87 7.71 0.88
N ALA A 7 -5.55 7.54 0.93
CA ALA A 7 -4.73 7.36 -0.26
C ALA A 7 -5.15 6.12 -1.06
N ALA A 8 -5.33 4.97 -0.39
CA ALA A 8 -5.77 3.73 -1.00
C ALA A 8 -7.16 3.86 -1.64
N ALA A 9 -8.09 4.59 -1.02
CA ALA A 9 -9.39 4.86 -1.63
C ALA A 9 -9.27 5.68 -2.93
N GLY A 10 -8.36 6.66 -2.94
CA GLY A 10 -8.02 7.44 -4.12
C GLY A 10 -7.38 6.59 -5.22
N ILE A 11 -6.40 5.75 -4.88
CA ILE A 11 -5.76 4.81 -5.81
C ILE A 11 -6.81 3.86 -6.41
N ALA A 12 -7.69 3.30 -5.57
CA ALA A 12 -8.78 2.44 -6.02
C ALA A 12 -9.73 3.15 -7.00
N ALA A 13 -9.98 4.46 -6.80
CA ALA A 13 -10.76 5.26 -7.74
C ALA A 13 -10.05 5.45 -9.09
N GLN A 14 -8.73 5.64 -9.09
CA GLN A 14 -7.94 5.75 -10.32
C GLN A 14 -7.90 4.43 -11.09
N ILE A 15 -7.74 3.30 -10.41
CA ILE A 15 -7.77 1.96 -11.01
C ILE A 15 -9.12 1.69 -11.70
N ARG A 16 -10.24 2.08 -11.07
CA ARG A 16 -11.59 1.86 -11.62
C ARG A 16 -11.98 2.84 -12.72
N ASN A 17 -11.22 3.92 -12.91
CA ASN A 17 -11.59 4.98 -13.85
C ASN A 17 -11.19 4.58 -15.28
N PRO A 18 -12.16 4.45 -16.22
CA PRO A 18 -11.88 4.03 -17.60
C PRO A 18 -11.08 5.07 -18.41
N GLN A 19 -10.94 6.30 -17.90
CA GLN A 19 -10.15 7.37 -18.53
C GLN A 19 -8.70 7.39 -18.05
N THR A 20 -8.36 6.66 -16.98
CA THR A 20 -6.98 6.54 -16.53
C THR A 20 -6.19 5.75 -17.56
N MET A 21 -5.08 6.30 -18.03
CA MET A 21 -4.18 5.62 -18.97
C MET A 21 -3.31 4.61 -18.23
N LEU A 22 -3.94 3.52 -17.79
CA LEU A 22 -3.38 2.51 -16.89
C LEU A 22 -2.07 1.87 -17.38
N ASP A 23 -1.91 1.72 -18.71
CA ASP A 23 -0.76 1.08 -19.35
C ASP A 23 0.12 2.05 -20.16
N ALA A 24 -0.08 3.37 -20.02
CA ALA A 24 0.83 4.32 -20.64
C ALA A 24 2.17 4.28 -19.91
N ALA A 25 3.23 3.93 -20.62
CA ALA A 25 4.60 4.03 -20.12
C ALA A 25 4.87 5.47 -19.68
N ALA A 26 5.23 5.68 -18.41
CA ALA A 26 6.04 6.83 -18.06
C ALA A 26 7.42 6.58 -18.66
N GLY A 27 8.03 7.58 -19.29
CA GLY A 27 9.24 7.39 -20.10
C GLY A 27 10.51 6.96 -19.33
N ASP A 28 10.40 6.63 -18.04
CA ASP A 28 11.51 6.22 -17.17
C ASP A 28 11.40 4.75 -16.75
N THR A 29 12.55 4.11 -16.59
CA THR A 29 12.70 2.74 -16.07
C THR A 29 12.98 2.81 -14.57
N ASN A 30 12.24 2.09 -13.74
CA ASN A 30 12.48 2.05 -12.29
C ASN A 30 13.77 1.26 -11.95
N ALA A 31 14.20 1.30 -10.68
CA ALA A 31 15.49 0.74 -10.25
C ALA A 31 15.61 -0.79 -10.47
N ASP A 32 14.47 -1.48 -10.60
CA ASP A 32 14.35 -2.91 -10.85
C ASP A 32 14.22 -3.28 -12.34
N GLY A 33 14.22 -2.28 -13.25
CA GLY A 33 14.32 -2.49 -14.69
C GLY A 33 12.99 -2.62 -15.44
N ASP A 34 11.86 -2.34 -14.78
CA ASP A 34 10.53 -2.32 -15.38
C ASP A 34 10.18 -0.95 -15.97
N THR A 35 9.28 -0.96 -16.97
CA THR A 35 8.74 0.28 -17.55
C THR A 35 7.79 0.88 -16.54
N GLN A 36 8.16 2.02 -15.95
CA GLN A 36 7.37 2.65 -14.89
C GLN A 36 6.00 3.02 -15.45
N LYS A 37 4.91 2.44 -14.94
CA LYS A 37 3.57 2.79 -15.42
C LYS A 37 3.15 4.09 -14.77
N GLN A 38 2.37 4.91 -15.49
CA GLN A 38 1.83 6.16 -14.92
C GLN A 38 1.06 5.94 -13.61
N LEU A 39 0.44 4.77 -13.44
CA LEU A 39 -0.32 4.47 -12.23
C LEU A 39 0.59 4.17 -11.02
N ASP A 40 1.76 3.58 -11.24
CA ASP A 40 2.74 3.34 -10.18
C ASP A 40 3.26 4.66 -9.59
N VAL A 41 3.69 5.58 -10.46
CA VAL A 41 4.11 6.94 -10.09
C VAL A 41 2.99 7.68 -9.34
N LEU A 42 1.76 7.54 -9.83
CA LEU A 42 0.60 8.19 -9.20
C LEU A 42 0.32 7.59 -7.82
N ALA A 43 0.33 6.27 -7.68
CA ALA A 43 0.13 5.60 -6.40
C ALA A 43 1.20 6.00 -5.39
N ASP A 44 2.47 6.01 -5.79
CA ASP A 44 3.60 6.45 -4.97
C ASP A 44 3.43 7.89 -4.48
N SER A 45 3.10 8.83 -5.38
CA SER A 45 2.86 10.23 -5.03
C SER A 45 1.69 10.38 -4.06
N MET A 46 0.59 9.65 -4.27
CA MET A 46 -0.59 9.70 -3.39
C MET A 46 -0.28 9.17 -1.98
N ILE A 47 0.56 8.14 -1.87
CA ILE A 47 1.01 7.62 -0.58
C ILE A 47 1.94 8.62 0.10
N GLU A 48 2.93 9.16 -0.61
CA GLU A 48 3.84 10.18 -0.07
C GLU A 48 3.07 11.38 0.48
N ASP A 49 2.17 11.95 -0.32
CA ASP A 49 1.38 13.12 0.07
C ASP A 49 0.53 12.85 1.32
N ALA A 50 -0.10 11.66 1.39
CA ALA A 50 -0.88 11.28 2.56
C ALA A 50 -0.03 11.11 3.82
N LEU A 51 1.26 10.78 3.70
CA LEU A 51 2.15 10.59 4.84
C LEU A 51 2.70 11.91 5.40
N ARG A 52 2.77 12.98 4.59
CA ARG A 52 3.35 14.28 4.98
C ARG A 52 2.67 14.92 6.20
N ASP A 53 1.36 14.73 6.36
CA ASP A 53 0.59 15.28 7.49
C ASP A 53 0.44 14.29 8.65
N THR A 54 1.38 13.35 8.80
CA THR A 54 1.36 12.31 9.83
C THR A 54 2.63 12.32 10.68
N ALA A 55 2.73 11.43 11.66
CA ALA A 55 3.94 11.25 12.46
C ALA A 55 5.08 10.50 11.71
N THR A 56 5.04 10.47 10.37
CA THR A 56 6.02 9.76 9.54
C THR A 56 7.17 10.70 9.20
N SER A 57 8.39 10.36 9.61
CA SER A 57 9.60 11.11 9.25
C SER A 57 10.30 10.56 8.01
N VAL A 58 10.16 9.26 7.73
CA VAL A 58 10.84 8.61 6.62
C VAL A 58 9.87 7.75 5.83
N TYR A 59 9.87 7.93 4.51
CA TYR A 59 9.13 7.09 3.56
C TYR A 59 10.09 6.34 2.65
N LEU A 60 9.92 5.02 2.58
CA LEU A 60 10.64 4.11 1.70
C LEU A 60 9.62 3.52 0.72
N SER A 61 9.91 3.60 -0.57
CA SER A 61 9.02 3.13 -1.63
C SER A 61 9.77 2.20 -2.56
N GLU A 62 9.10 1.15 -3.04
CA GLU A 62 9.60 0.30 -4.13
C GLU A 62 9.89 1.14 -5.39
N GLU A 63 9.08 2.17 -5.66
CA GLU A 63 9.22 3.08 -6.81
C GLU A 63 10.39 4.07 -6.70
N ARG A 64 11.18 4.03 -5.61
CA ARG A 64 12.26 5.01 -5.35
C ARG A 64 13.55 4.35 -4.89
N ALA A 65 14.65 4.74 -5.53
CA ALA A 65 15.99 4.28 -5.14
C ALA A 65 16.48 4.81 -3.78
N ALA A 66 15.90 5.91 -3.27
CA ALA A 66 16.34 6.56 -2.03
C ALA A 66 15.15 6.85 -1.11
N ALA A 67 15.43 6.84 0.20
CA ALA A 67 14.47 7.23 1.23
C ALA A 67 14.06 8.69 1.07
N VAL A 68 12.77 8.96 1.27
CA VAL A 68 12.20 10.30 1.28
C VAL A 68 12.12 10.80 2.71
N ASP A 69 12.74 11.95 2.95
CA ASP A 69 12.62 12.69 4.21
C ASP A 69 11.31 13.47 4.22
N LEU A 70 10.42 13.12 5.14
CA LEU A 70 9.13 13.78 5.36
C LEU A 70 9.16 14.76 6.54
N GLY A 71 10.32 14.93 7.19
CA GLY A 71 10.55 15.86 8.28
C GLY A 71 10.51 15.19 9.66
N ALA A 72 9.95 15.90 10.65
CA ALA A 72 9.92 15.43 12.03
C ALA A 72 8.79 14.42 12.27
N GLY A 73 9.11 13.30 12.91
CA GLY A 73 8.16 12.24 13.21
C GLY A 73 8.83 11.01 13.80
N ASP A 74 8.03 10.19 14.50
CA ASP A 74 8.51 9.00 15.22
C ASP A 74 8.33 7.70 14.41
N LEU A 75 7.74 7.78 13.23
CA LEU A 75 7.43 6.63 12.38
C LEU A 75 8.20 6.65 11.07
N MET A 76 8.52 5.46 10.59
CA MET A 76 8.99 5.20 9.24
C MET A 76 7.97 4.30 8.54
N VAL A 77 7.70 4.58 7.28
CA VAL A 77 6.79 3.79 6.45
C VAL A 77 7.56 3.24 5.25
N ALA A 78 7.55 1.92 5.09
CA ALA A 78 7.97 1.25 3.87
C ALA A 78 6.73 0.78 3.11
N CYS A 79 6.69 1.03 1.81
CA CYS A 79 5.52 0.77 0.98
C CYS A 79 5.92 0.17 -0.37
N ASP A 80 5.12 -0.80 -0.81
CA ASP A 80 4.91 -1.08 -2.23
C ASP A 80 3.58 -0.38 -2.60
N PRO A 81 3.62 0.77 -3.30
CA PRO A 81 2.43 1.55 -3.61
C PRO A 81 1.43 0.81 -4.50
N LEU A 82 1.90 -0.08 -5.38
CA LEU A 82 1.06 -0.78 -6.34
C LEU A 82 1.60 -2.18 -6.70
N ASP A 83 1.45 -3.11 -5.76
CA ASP A 83 1.81 -4.51 -5.96
C ASP A 83 0.96 -5.14 -7.09
N GLY A 84 1.65 -5.85 -7.98
CA GLY A 84 1.04 -6.51 -9.12
C GLY A 84 0.65 -5.57 -10.26
N SER A 85 1.28 -4.40 -10.41
CA SER A 85 0.97 -3.43 -11.49
C SER A 85 0.97 -4.03 -12.91
N SER A 86 1.73 -5.09 -13.14
CA SER A 86 1.70 -5.89 -14.38
C SER A 86 0.31 -6.50 -14.70
N ASN A 87 -0.50 -6.76 -13.68
CA ASN A 87 -1.85 -7.34 -13.78
C ASN A 87 -2.94 -6.33 -14.17
N ILE A 88 -2.62 -5.03 -14.17
CA ILE A 88 -3.61 -3.97 -14.43
C ILE A 88 -4.22 -4.09 -15.83
N GLY A 89 -3.40 -4.30 -16.86
CA GLY A 89 -3.86 -4.40 -18.25
C GLY A 89 -4.77 -5.61 -18.53
N VAL A 90 -4.80 -6.60 -17.64
CA VAL A 90 -5.70 -7.76 -17.72
C VAL A 90 -6.84 -7.73 -16.70
N ASN A 91 -7.01 -6.60 -15.99
CA ASN A 91 -8.08 -6.36 -15.02
C ASN A 91 -8.15 -7.42 -13.90
N VAL A 92 -6.97 -7.82 -13.41
CA VAL A 92 -6.81 -8.72 -12.25
C VAL A 92 -6.52 -7.88 -11.00
N SER A 93 -6.76 -8.44 -9.81
CA SER A 93 -6.56 -7.74 -8.55
C SER A 93 -5.10 -7.32 -8.35
N VAL A 94 -4.93 -6.11 -7.82
CA VAL A 94 -3.65 -5.49 -7.44
C VAL A 94 -3.74 -4.96 -6.01
N GLY A 95 -2.66 -4.48 -5.42
CA GLY A 95 -2.66 -4.08 -4.01
C GLY A 95 -1.71 -2.96 -3.64
N THR A 96 -1.76 -2.53 -2.39
CA THR A 96 -0.76 -1.65 -1.77
C THR A 96 -0.31 -2.31 -0.47
N ILE A 97 0.99 -2.53 -0.30
CA ILE A 97 1.57 -3.21 0.85
C ILE A 97 2.31 -2.18 1.70
N VAL A 98 2.02 -2.13 3.00
CA VAL A 98 2.61 -1.15 3.92
C VAL A 98 3.18 -1.82 5.15
N SER A 99 4.39 -1.40 5.53
CA SER A 99 5.08 -1.72 6.77
C SER A 99 5.34 -0.43 7.57
N VAL A 100 4.89 -0.37 8.82
CA VAL A 100 5.12 0.76 9.73
C VAL A 100 6.13 0.37 10.80
N LEU A 101 7.21 1.15 10.91
CA LEU A 101 8.36 0.92 11.78
C LEU A 101 8.62 2.14 12.67
N PRO A 102 9.29 2.00 13.82
CA PRO A 102 9.74 3.15 14.59
C PRO A 102 10.92 3.83 13.87
N ALA A 103 10.89 5.16 13.72
CA ALA A 103 11.97 5.92 13.07
C ALA A 103 13.32 5.78 13.81
N ALA A 104 13.27 5.68 15.15
CA ALA A 104 14.46 5.55 16.00
C ALA A 104 15.30 4.29 15.72
N GLY A 105 14.74 3.28 15.04
CA GLY A 105 15.46 2.06 14.68
C GLY A 105 16.28 2.15 13.39
N GLY A 106 16.22 3.27 12.66
CA GLY A 106 16.91 3.45 11.37
C GLY A 106 16.22 2.75 10.20
N ILE A 107 16.80 2.82 9.00
CA ILE A 107 16.19 2.31 7.75
C ILE A 107 16.16 0.77 7.70
N LEU A 108 17.24 0.11 8.11
CA LEU A 108 17.37 -1.34 8.03
C LEU A 108 17.01 -1.97 9.37
N GLN A 109 15.74 -2.35 9.52
CA GLN A 109 15.21 -3.01 10.72
C GLN A 109 14.67 -4.41 10.38
N PRO A 110 14.76 -5.38 11.31
CA PRO A 110 14.14 -6.68 11.10
C PRO A 110 12.60 -6.54 11.14
N GLY A 111 11.88 -7.34 10.35
CA GLY A 111 10.41 -7.28 10.28
C GLY A 111 9.69 -7.44 11.64
N LYS A 112 10.30 -8.12 12.61
CA LYS A 112 9.78 -8.22 13.99
C LYS A 112 9.69 -6.89 14.74
N ALA A 113 10.30 -5.82 14.20
CA ALA A 113 10.24 -4.47 14.75
C ALA A 113 9.02 -3.67 14.23
N GLN A 114 8.24 -4.22 13.29
CA GLN A 114 7.03 -3.59 12.78
C GLN A 114 6.05 -3.29 13.91
N LEU A 115 5.56 -2.04 13.94
CA LEU A 115 4.49 -1.60 14.83
C LEU A 115 3.12 -1.94 14.24
N ALA A 116 3.03 -1.89 12.91
CA ALA A 116 1.85 -2.27 12.15
C ALA A 116 2.26 -2.68 10.73
N ALA A 117 1.39 -3.46 10.10
CA ALA A 117 1.48 -3.76 8.69
C ALA A 117 0.06 -3.85 8.11
N CYS A 118 -0.10 -3.45 6.85
CA CYS A 118 -1.36 -3.61 6.17
C CYS A 118 -1.23 -3.89 4.68
N LEU A 119 -2.26 -4.51 4.13
CA LEU A 119 -2.46 -4.75 2.72
C LEU A 119 -3.81 -4.16 2.31
N PHE A 120 -3.81 -3.28 1.33
CA PHE A 120 -5.00 -2.90 0.59
C PHE A 120 -5.10 -3.79 -0.65
N VAL A 121 -6.27 -4.36 -0.90
CA VAL A 121 -6.54 -5.16 -2.11
C VAL A 121 -7.57 -4.45 -2.96
N TYR A 122 -7.20 -4.15 -4.21
CA TYR A 122 -8.03 -3.52 -5.23
C TYR A 122 -8.58 -4.61 -6.16
N GLY A 123 -9.58 -5.34 -5.67
CA GLY A 123 -10.30 -6.35 -6.45
C GLY A 123 -11.71 -5.89 -6.84
N PRO A 124 -12.65 -6.83 -7.02
CA PRO A 124 -14.08 -6.50 -7.19
C PRO A 124 -14.64 -5.64 -6.04
N GLN A 125 -14.05 -5.78 -4.86
CA GLN A 125 -14.25 -4.90 -3.71
C GLN A 125 -12.89 -4.44 -3.21
N THR A 126 -12.80 -3.19 -2.74
CA THR A 126 -11.60 -2.70 -2.05
C THR A 126 -11.64 -3.16 -0.60
N THR A 127 -10.60 -3.89 -0.17
CA THR A 127 -10.48 -4.38 1.21
C THR A 127 -9.15 -3.97 1.83
N LEU A 128 -9.13 -3.90 3.15
CA LEU A 128 -7.95 -3.61 3.95
C LEU A 128 -7.77 -4.75 4.95
N LEU A 129 -6.60 -5.39 4.95
CA LEU A 129 -6.15 -6.27 6.03
C LEU A 129 -5.12 -5.52 6.85
N LEU A 130 -5.35 -5.40 8.16
CA LEU A 130 -4.52 -4.61 9.06
C LEU A 130 -4.13 -5.43 10.28
N SER A 131 -2.85 -5.41 10.63
CA SER A 131 -2.33 -5.89 11.91
C SER A 131 -1.56 -4.78 12.62
N VAL A 132 -1.77 -4.68 13.93
CA VAL A 132 -1.06 -3.77 14.85
C VAL A 132 -0.41 -4.55 16.00
N GLY A 133 -0.12 -5.84 15.78
CA GLY A 133 0.46 -6.75 16.77
C GLY A 133 -0.55 -7.52 17.63
N ALA A 134 -1.85 -7.27 17.48
CA ALA A 134 -2.93 -7.91 18.23
C ALA A 134 -3.85 -8.78 17.34
N GLY A 135 -3.27 -9.48 16.37
CA GLY A 135 -3.99 -10.19 15.32
C GLY A 135 -4.30 -9.32 14.10
N THR A 136 -5.04 -9.89 13.15
CA THR A 136 -5.36 -9.25 11.86
C THR A 136 -6.86 -8.99 11.77
N ALA A 137 -7.23 -7.76 11.45
CA ALA A 137 -8.60 -7.37 11.13
C ALA A 137 -8.75 -7.12 9.64
N ALA A 138 -9.93 -7.43 9.09
CA ALA A 138 -10.30 -7.15 7.72
C ALA A 138 -11.41 -6.10 7.67
N PHE A 139 -11.28 -5.17 6.74
CA PHE A 139 -12.23 -4.11 6.47
C PHE A 139 -12.60 -4.09 5.00
N ARG A 140 -13.79 -3.59 4.69
CA ARG A 140 -14.28 -3.38 3.33
C ARG A 140 -14.68 -1.94 3.12
N MET A 141 -14.25 -1.37 2.00
CA MET A 141 -14.61 -0.01 1.62
C MET A 141 -16.03 0.05 1.05
N ASP A 142 -16.81 1.05 1.43
CA ASP A 142 -18.08 1.40 0.80
C ASP A 142 -17.91 2.43 -0.33
N ASP A 143 -19.01 2.81 -0.98
CA ASP A 143 -19.03 3.79 -2.08
C ASP A 143 -18.69 5.22 -1.61
N ALA A 144 -18.76 5.49 -0.30
CA ALA A 144 -18.37 6.76 0.31
C ALA A 144 -16.89 6.77 0.72
N ALA A 145 -16.10 5.79 0.29
CA ALA A 145 -14.68 5.60 0.61
C ALA A 145 -14.40 5.37 2.11
N VAL A 146 -15.38 4.82 2.85
CA VAL A 146 -15.23 4.47 4.27
C VAL A 146 -15.01 2.97 4.42
N PHE A 147 -13.99 2.60 5.21
CA PHE A 147 -13.67 1.21 5.51
C PHE A 147 -14.44 0.72 6.75
N HIS A 148 -15.29 -0.29 6.56
CA HIS A 148 -16.09 -0.92 7.60
C HIS A 148 -15.51 -2.26 8.00
N LEU A 149 -15.46 -2.55 9.30
CA LEU A 149 -14.97 -3.82 9.83
C LEU A 149 -15.86 -4.97 9.34
N ILE A 150 -15.25 -6.00 8.76
CA ILE A 150 -15.94 -7.22 8.32
C ILE A 150 -15.49 -8.46 9.08
N ASP A 151 -14.26 -8.48 9.59
CA ASP A 151 -13.76 -9.53 10.49
C ASP A 151 -12.72 -8.90 11.44
N ALA A 152 -12.91 -9.08 12.75
CA ALA A 152 -12.02 -8.55 13.77
C ALA A 152 -10.79 -9.44 14.04
N LYS A 153 -10.81 -10.70 13.60
CA LYS A 153 -9.79 -11.69 13.94
C LYS A 153 -9.67 -12.73 12.82
N VAL A 154 -9.18 -12.28 11.68
CA VAL A 154 -8.85 -13.15 10.54
C VAL A 154 -7.85 -14.21 11.01
N GLN A 155 -8.12 -15.47 10.66
CA GLN A 155 -7.25 -16.61 10.95
C GLN A 155 -7.06 -17.43 9.68
N ILE A 156 -5.82 -17.87 9.44
CA ILE A 156 -5.52 -18.81 8.36
C ILE A 156 -5.99 -20.20 8.80
N PRO A 157 -6.75 -20.93 7.96
CA PRO A 157 -7.14 -22.30 8.26
C PRO A 157 -5.91 -23.21 8.46
N PRO A 158 -5.96 -24.20 9.38
CA PRO A 158 -4.81 -25.07 9.66
C PRO A 158 -4.46 -26.03 8.52
N LYS A 159 -5.34 -26.17 7.52
CA LYS A 159 -5.13 -26.97 6.32
C LYS A 159 -5.63 -26.17 5.11
N ALA A 160 -4.77 -26.03 4.10
CA ALA A 160 -5.13 -25.47 2.80
C ALA A 160 -5.33 -26.60 1.78
N THR A 161 -6.21 -26.36 0.81
CA THR A 161 -6.40 -27.23 -0.36
C THR A 161 -5.64 -26.72 -1.60
N GLU A 162 -4.97 -25.59 -1.45
CA GLU A 162 -4.22 -24.87 -2.49
C GLU A 162 -2.79 -24.66 -2.01
N PHE A 163 -1.87 -24.39 -2.95
CA PHE A 163 -0.48 -24.06 -2.64
C PHE A 163 -0.33 -22.54 -2.52
N ALA A 164 0.50 -22.11 -1.59
CA ALA A 164 0.96 -20.72 -1.45
C ALA A 164 2.23 -20.49 -2.27
#